data_AF-A0A9P9BH54-F1
#
_entry.id   AF-A0A9P9BH54-F1
#
_cell.length_a   1.000
_cell.length_b   1.000
_cell.length_c   1.000
_cell.angle_alpha   90.00
_cell.angle_beta   90.00
_cell.angle_gamma   90.00
#
_symmetry.space_group_name_H-M   'P 1'
#
loop_
_entity.id
_entity.type
_entity.pdbx_description
1 polymer ?
#
loop_
_entity_poly.entity_id
_entity_poly.type
_entity_poly.pdbx_seq_one_letter_code
_entity_poly.pdbx_strand_id
1 'polypeptide(L)'
;MDGQWLSEILFPFEEITDKSHITIVAYRALHTLPFHTLPFKGSSLLATYSVSYLPSASYITYLKPSDKDRVGSKLLAVGNPSNIKHYDIVSGTSQSLRELRFAEAEATYVA
;
A
#
# COMPACT_ATOMS: atom_id res chain seq x y z
N MET A 1 12.17 -9.28 16.83
CA MET A 1 10.94 -8.81 17.50
C MET A 1 9.84 -8.88 16.45
N ASP A 2 8.86 -9.74 16.67
CA ASP A 2 7.84 -10.23 15.72
C ASP A 2 6.64 -9.29 15.53
N GLY A 3 6.64 -8.10 16.13
CA GLY A 3 5.56 -7.11 15.98
C GLY A 3 4.28 -7.45 16.74
N GLN A 4 4.29 -8.52 17.55
CA GLN A 4 3.15 -9.00 18.34
C GLN A 4 2.62 -7.92 19.30
N TRP A 5 3.51 -7.34 20.11
CA TRP A 5 3.17 -6.30 21.09
C TRP A 5 2.50 -5.07 20.46
N LEU A 6 2.95 -4.67 19.26
CA LEU A 6 2.40 -3.52 18.56
C LEU A 6 1.00 -3.82 18.04
N SER A 7 0.79 -5.07 17.62
CA SER A 7 -0.52 -5.53 17.13
C SER A 7 -1.54 -5.59 18.26
N GLU A 8 -1.14 -6.02 19.46
CA GLU A 8 -1.98 -6.00 20.66
C GLU A 8 -2.44 -4.58 21.03
N ILE A 9 -1.56 -3.58 20.84
CA ILE A 9 -1.90 -2.17 21.09
C ILE A 9 -2.82 -1.61 20.00
N LEU A 10 -2.53 -1.91 18.73
CA LEU A 10 -3.23 -1.32 17.59
C LEU A 10 -4.57 -2.00 17.28
N PHE A 11 -4.72 -3.26 17.66
CA PHE A 11 -5.91 -4.07 17.44
C PHE A 11 -6.48 -4.58 18.78
N PRO A 12 -6.93 -3.67 19.67
CA PRO A 12 -7.46 -4.07 20.98
C PRO A 12 -8.83 -4.77 20.90
N PHE A 13 -9.35 -4.97 19.69
CA PHE A 13 -10.62 -5.64 19.42
C PHE A 13 -10.39 -7.10 19.04
N GLU A 14 -11.20 -7.99 19.61
CA GLU A 14 -11.11 -9.43 19.32
C GLU A 14 -11.70 -9.80 17.95
N GLU A 15 -12.57 -8.96 17.40
CA GLU A 15 -13.21 -9.19 16.12
C GLU A 15 -13.11 -7.96 15.22
N ILE A 16 -12.35 -8.13 14.15
CA ILE A 16 -12.60 -7.39 12.92
C ILE A 16 -13.83 -8.07 12.32
N THR A 17 -14.94 -7.32 12.18
CA THR A 17 -16.23 -7.76 11.62
C THR A 17 -16.07 -8.72 10.44
N ASP A 18 -17.07 -9.57 10.17
CA ASP A 18 -17.16 -10.56 9.05
C ASP A 18 -16.78 -10.08 7.64
N LYS A 19 -16.43 -8.81 7.48
CA LYS A 19 -15.91 -8.22 6.26
C LYS A 19 -14.45 -8.64 6.06
N SER A 20 -14.18 -9.26 4.91
CA SER A 20 -12.85 -9.61 4.42
C SER A 20 -11.99 -8.41 3.99
N HIS A 21 -12.43 -7.17 4.26
CA HIS A 21 -11.73 -5.94 3.87
C HIS A 21 -11.60 -4.96 5.02
N ILE A 22 -10.37 -4.49 5.25
CA ILE A 22 -10.02 -3.51 6.26
C ILE A 22 -9.48 -2.26 5.56
N THR A 23 -9.98 -1.09 5.98
CA THR A 23 -9.42 0.20 5.56
C THR A 23 -8.67 0.84 6.73
N ILE A 24 -7.40 1.17 6.51
CA ILE A 24 -6.52 1.74 7.51
C ILE A 24 -6.43 3.25 7.29
N VAL A 25 -6.82 4.02 8.30
CA VAL A 25 -6.60 5.46 8.37
C VAL A 25 -5.49 5.71 9.38
N ALA A 26 -4.25 5.76 8.90
CA ALA A 26 -3.10 5.97 9.75
C ALA A 26 -2.94 7.45 10.13
N TYR A 27 -2.27 7.72 11.26
CA TYR A 27 -1.94 9.07 11.71
C TYR A 27 -0.43 9.22 11.90
N ARG A 28 0.16 10.28 11.33
CA ARG A 28 1.59 10.64 11.46
C ARG A 28 2.51 9.46 11.11
N ALA A 29 3.39 9.07 12.03
CA ALA A 29 4.41 8.04 11.79
C ALA A 29 3.83 6.68 11.40
N LEU A 30 2.57 6.40 11.76
CA LEU A 30 1.90 5.15 11.41
C LEU A 30 1.72 4.97 9.89
N HIS A 31 1.82 6.03 9.07
CA HIS A 31 1.81 5.87 7.62
C HIS A 31 2.97 5.02 7.08
N THR A 32 4.05 4.87 7.85
CA THR A 32 5.22 4.04 7.50
C THR A 32 5.11 2.61 8.01
N LEU A 33 4.11 2.31 8.85
CA LEU A 33 3.94 0.99 9.45
C LEU A 33 3.33 0.02 8.42
N PRO A 34 3.96 -1.13 8.15
CA PRO A 34 3.40 -2.14 7.27
C PRO A 34 2.28 -2.93 7.99
N PHE A 35 1.13 -2.30 8.22
CA PHE A 35 0.01 -2.91 8.94
C PHE A 35 -0.43 -4.27 8.38
N HIS A 36 -0.28 -4.48 7.08
CA HIS A 36 -0.61 -5.75 6.43
C HIS A 36 0.23 -6.91 6.98
N THR A 37 1.49 -6.68 7.40
CA THR A 37 2.35 -7.73 7.97
C THR A 37 2.10 -7.98 9.44
N LEU A 38 1.34 -7.13 10.13
CA LEU A 38 1.15 -7.26 11.58
C LEU A 38 0.42 -8.56 11.94
N PRO A 39 0.87 -9.26 12.99
CA PRO A 39 0.19 -10.46 13.47
C PRO A 39 -1.20 -10.15 14.02
N PHE A 40 -2.18 -10.94 13.61
CA PHE A 40 -3.56 -10.91 14.08
C PHE A 40 -4.12 -12.34 14.07
N LYS A 41 -4.65 -12.78 15.21
CA LYS A 41 -5.18 -14.16 15.39
C LYS A 41 -4.22 -15.27 14.95
N GLY A 42 -2.93 -15.11 15.24
CA GLY A 42 -1.90 -16.12 14.97
C GLY A 42 -1.40 -16.17 13.52
N SER A 43 -1.85 -15.26 12.64
CA SER A 43 -1.31 -15.11 11.28
C SER A 43 -1.11 -13.63 10.93
N SER A 44 -0.51 -13.32 9.80
CA SER A 44 -0.41 -11.94 9.34
C SER A 44 -1.77 -11.41 8.86
N LEU A 45 -2.07 -10.12 9.08
CA LEU A 45 -3.31 -9.48 8.62
C LEU A 45 -3.61 -9.76 7.14
N LEU A 46 -2.57 -9.74 6.29
CA LEU A 46 -2.67 -10.00 4.84
C LEU A 46 -3.09 -11.43 4.48
N ALA A 47 -2.93 -12.40 5.39
CA ALA A 47 -3.30 -13.78 5.15
C ALA A 47 -4.82 -13.98 5.12
N THR A 48 -5.55 -13.14 5.85
CA THR A 48 -7.01 -13.29 6.03
C THR A 48 -7.79 -12.11 5.46
N TYR A 49 -7.20 -10.92 5.42
CA TYR A 49 -7.90 -9.69 5.07
C TYR A 49 -7.24 -8.97 3.89
N SER A 50 -8.07 -8.42 3.02
CA SER A 50 -7.64 -7.39 2.08
C SER A 50 -7.51 -6.05 2.80
N VAL A 51 -6.43 -5.32 2.54
CA VAL A 51 -6.10 -4.08 3.25
C VAL A 51 -6.04 -2.93 2.26
N SER A 52 -6.79 -1.86 2.53
CA SER A 52 -6.66 -0.57 1.84
C SER A 52 -6.20 0.51 2.81
N TYR A 53 -5.66 1.59 2.27
CA TYR A 53 -5.21 2.74 3.06
C TYR A 53 -5.97 3.99 2.62
N LEU A 54 -6.40 4.78 3.58
CA LEU A 54 -6.96 6.12 3.36
C LEU A 54 -6.09 7.15 4.07
N PRO A 55 -5.83 8.31 3.44
CA PRO A 55 -5.08 9.39 4.07
C PRO A 55 -5.87 10.08 5.20
N SER A 56 -7.20 10.03 5.14
CA SER A 56 -8.11 10.55 6.18
C SER A 56 -9.47 9.87 6.07
N ALA A 57 -10.15 9.73 7.21
CA ALA A 57 -11.52 9.20 7.27
C ALA A 57 -12.52 10.06 6.47
N SER A 58 -12.26 11.36 6.30
CA SER A 58 -13.13 12.25 5.52
C SER A 58 -13.21 11.87 4.03
N TYR A 59 -12.26 11.07 3.52
CA TYR A 59 -12.27 10.61 2.13
C TYR A 59 -13.24 9.45 1.87
N ILE A 60 -13.78 8.82 2.91
CA ILE A 60 -14.64 7.63 2.76
C ILE A 60 -15.90 7.93 1.93
N THR A 61 -16.41 9.16 2.02
CA THR A 61 -17.60 9.61 1.27
C THR A 61 -17.34 9.79 -0.22
N TYR A 62 -16.08 9.90 -0.63
CA TYR A 62 -15.66 10.05 -2.03
C TYR A 62 -15.33 8.71 -2.68
N LEU A 63 -15.24 7.63 -1.89
CA LEU A 63 -15.04 6.29 -2.44
C LEU A 63 -16.32 5.86 -3.16
N LYS A 64 -16.28 5.91 -4.48
CA LYS A 64 -17.31 5.30 -5.31
C LYS A 64 -17.11 3.77 -5.26
N PRO A 65 -18.19 2.98 -5.10
CA PRO A 65 -18.11 1.55 -5.33
C PRO A 65 -17.49 1.32 -6.71
N SER A 66 -16.44 0.51 -6.79
CA SER A 66 -15.90 0.12 -8.08
C SER A 66 -16.96 -0.72 -8.79
N ASP A 67 -17.42 -0.29 -9.97
CA ASP A 67 -18.15 -1.18 -10.87
C ASP A 67 -17.25 -2.37 -11.15
N LYS A 68 -17.70 -3.56 -10.73
CA LYS A 68 -16.93 -4.80 -10.75
C LYS A 68 -16.71 -5.36 -12.17
N ASP A 69 -17.31 -4.73 -13.18
CA ASP A 69 -17.34 -5.22 -14.57
C ASP A 69 -16.52 -4.33 -15.51
N ARG A 70 -15.22 -4.16 -15.23
CA ARG A 70 -14.30 -3.50 -16.17
C ARG A 70 -13.51 -4.51 -17.00
N VAL A 71 -14.19 -5.51 -17.54
CA VAL A 71 -13.62 -6.35 -18.60
C VAL A 71 -13.47 -5.45 -19.83
N GLY A 72 -12.22 -5.20 -20.27
CA GLY A 72 -11.92 -4.32 -21.41
C GLY A 72 -11.57 -2.87 -21.07
N SER A 73 -11.27 -2.53 -19.81
CA SER A 73 -10.75 -1.18 -19.49
C SER A 73 -9.37 -0.95 -20.07
N LYS A 74 -9.16 0.24 -20.67
CA LYS A 74 -7.84 0.73 -21.08
C LYS A 74 -6.91 0.74 -19.85
N LEU A 75 -5.87 -0.08 -19.88
CA LEU A 75 -4.84 -0.13 -18.85
C LEU A 75 -3.77 0.92 -19.18
N LEU A 76 -3.39 1.72 -18.18
CA LEU A 76 -2.16 2.50 -18.24
C LEU A 76 -1.14 1.82 -17.33
N ALA A 77 -0.18 1.11 -17.92
CA ALA A 77 0.95 0.55 -17.21
C ALA A 77 2.14 1.51 -17.34
N VAL A 78 2.70 1.93 -16.20
CA VAL A 78 3.92 2.76 -16.17
C VAL A 78 5.01 1.92 -15.49
N GLY A 79 5.99 1.46 -16.27
CA GLY A 79 7.16 0.76 -15.75
C GLY A 79 8.42 1.62 -15.90
N ASN A 80 9.24 1.64 -14.85
CA ASN A 80 10.58 2.23 -14.78
C ASN A 80 10.77 3.51 -15.61
N PRO A 81 10.34 4.68 -15.10
CA PRO A 81 10.59 5.94 -15.78
C PRO A 81 12.11 6.14 -15.92
N SER A 82 12.62 6.03 -17.15
CA SER A 82 13.99 6.40 -17.47
C SER A 82 14.22 7.86 -17.04
N ASN A 83 15.28 8.13 -16.28
CA ASN A 83 15.59 9.41 -15.60
C ASN A 83 15.01 9.67 -14.19
N ILE A 84 14.78 8.65 -13.35
CA ILE A 84 14.47 8.93 -11.93
C ILE A 84 15.65 9.65 -11.25
N LYS A 85 15.36 10.81 -10.67
CA LYS A 85 16.26 11.53 -9.77
C LYS A 85 15.68 11.49 -8.36
N HIS A 86 16.48 11.02 -7.41
CA HIS A 86 16.17 11.16 -5.99
C HIS A 86 16.72 12.50 -5.49
N TYR A 87 15.87 13.28 -4.83
CA TYR A 87 16.28 14.49 -4.15
C TYR A 87 16.34 14.22 -2.66
N ASP A 88 17.52 14.26 -2.08
CA ASP A 88 17.71 14.15 -0.65
C ASP A 88 17.45 15.52 -0.01
N ILE A 89 16.39 15.58 0.78
CA ILE A 89 15.89 16.78 1.45
C ILE A 89 16.85 17.26 2.56
N VAL A 90 17.68 16.37 3.11
CA VAL A 90 18.60 16.66 4.21
C VAL A 90 19.94 17.16 3.68
N SER A 91 20.48 16.52 2.64
CA SER A 91 21.75 16.93 2.04
C SER A 91 21.59 17.99 0.92
N GLY A 92 20.37 18.21 0.44
CA GLY A 92 20.08 19.11 -0.68
C GLY A 92 20.61 18.61 -2.03
N THR A 93 21.04 17.34 -2.10
CA THR A 93 21.66 16.77 -3.29
C THR A 93 20.63 16.03 -4.15
N SER A 94 20.84 16.07 -5.47
CA SER A 94 20.08 15.26 -6.42
C SER A 94 20.97 14.18 -6.99
N GLN A 95 20.55 12.92 -6.85
CA GLN A 95 21.25 11.77 -7.38
C GLN A 95 20.38 11.02 -8.39
N SER A 96 20.95 10.70 -9.55
CA SER A 96 20.31 9.80 -10.52
C SER A 96 20.23 8.40 -9.92
N LEU A 97 19.04 7.81 -9.90
CA LEU A 97 18.89 6.41 -9.51
C LEU A 97 19.24 5.50 -10.68
N ARG A 98 19.77 4.32 -10.35
CA ARG A 98 20.07 3.30 -11.35
C ARG A 98 18.76 2.70 -11.85
N GLU A 99 18.61 2.67 -13.16
CA GLU A 99 17.49 1.98 -13.80
C GLU A 99 17.53 0.48 -13.49
N LEU A 100 16.35 -0.09 -13.25
CA LEU A 100 16.22 -1.53 -13.09
C LEU A 100 16.44 -2.21 -14.44
N ARG A 101 17.25 -3.28 -14.47
CA ARG A 101 17.49 -4.03 -15.70
C ARG A 101 16.16 -4.57 -16.24
N PHE A 102 15.96 -4.48 -17.56
CA PHE A 102 14.79 -4.99 -18.30
C PHE A 102 13.46 -4.27 -18.04
N ALA A 103 13.42 -3.25 -17.18
CA ALA A 103 12.14 -2.68 -16.81
C ALA A 103 11.45 -1.86 -17.93
N GLU A 104 12.20 -1.37 -18.93
CA GLU A 104 11.64 -0.83 -20.17
C GLU A 104 10.94 -1.91 -21.03
N ALA A 105 11.56 -3.10 -21.12
CA ALA A 105 11.01 -4.22 -21.87
C ALA A 105 9.73 -4.76 -21.21
N GLU A 106 9.73 -4.86 -19.87
CA GLU A 106 8.54 -5.24 -19.09
C GLU A 106 7.41 -4.21 -19.24
N ALA A 107 7.72 -2.90 -19.16
CA ALA A 107 6.74 -1.84 -19.35
C ALA A 107 6.06 -1.92 -20.72
N THR A 108 6.85 -2.16 -21.78
CA THR A 108 6.37 -2.29 -23.16
C THR A 108 5.49 -3.52 -23.36
N TYR A 109 5.78 -4.63 -22.67
CA TYR A 109 5.02 -5.88 -22.79
C TYR A 109 3.62 -5.81 -22.14
N VAL A 110 3.46 -4.98 -21.11
CA VAL A 110 2.20 -4.87 -20.34
C VAL A 110 1.26 -3.77 -20.88
N ALA A 111 1.77 -2.86 -21.72
CA ALA A 111 1.05 -1.71 -22.28
C ALA A 111 0.24 -2.02 -23.56
#